data_AF-A0A8X6VVE4-F1
#
_entry.id   AF-A0A8X6VVE4-F1
#
_cell.length_a   1.000
_cell.length_b   1.000
_cell.length_c   1.000
_cell.angle_alpha   90.00
_cell.angle_beta   90.00
_cell.angle_gamma   90.00
#
_symmetry.space_group_name_H-M   'P 1'
#
loop_
_entity.id
_entity.type
_entity.pdbx_description
1 polymer ?
#
loop_
_entity_poly.entity_id
_entity_poly.type
_entity_poly.pdbx_seq_one_letter_code
_entity_poly.pdbx_strand_id
1 'polypeptide(L)'
;MQDLRSNTLLFGGATFLFAGDFRQILPVVTKSTRADEINACLKRSVLWRYCKKLHLKENMRVHSADSEFSKILLDVGEGKCPEVNSTYDIELPIGLCQVVADTQTLIHSIYDDVHNLNIKEDS
;
A
#
# COMPACT_ATOMS: atom_id res chain seq x y z
N MET A 1 -2.78 16.66 23.14
CA MET A 1 -2.28 15.55 24.00
C MET A 1 -1.43 16.06 25.16
N GLN A 2 -0.53 17.02 24.91
CA GLN A 2 0.19 17.71 25.98
C GLN A 2 -0.77 18.42 26.92
N ASP A 3 -1.71 19.19 26.37
CA ASP A 3 -2.73 19.91 27.15
C ASP A 3 -3.64 18.94 27.92
N LEU A 4 -4.10 17.87 27.24
CA LEU A 4 -4.95 16.83 27.84
C LEU A 4 -4.28 16.11 29.03
N ARG A 5 -2.96 15.95 29.00
CA ARG A 5 -2.19 15.22 30.01
C ARG A 5 -1.41 16.14 30.96
N SER A 6 -1.55 17.46 30.78
CA SER A 6 -0.76 18.49 31.46
C SER A 6 0.75 18.18 31.48
N ASN A 7 1.29 17.71 30.35
CA ASN A 7 2.67 17.26 30.22
C ASN A 7 3.28 17.77 28.91
N THR A 8 4.39 18.50 28.99
CA THR A 8 5.07 19.15 27.86
C THR A 8 5.94 18.22 27.02
N LEU A 9 6.13 16.96 27.45
CA LEU A 9 6.78 15.95 26.63
C LEU A 9 5.96 15.67 25.36
N LEU A 10 6.62 15.21 24.30
CA LEU A 10 5.92 14.81 23.07
C LEU A 10 4.82 13.81 23.39
N PHE A 11 3.63 14.04 22.79
CA PHE A 11 2.44 13.25 23.06
C PHE A 11 2.09 13.11 24.55
N GLY A 12 2.41 14.11 25.39
CA GLY A 12 2.14 14.08 26.83
C GLY A 12 2.85 12.92 27.55
N GLY A 13 4.01 12.48 27.04
CA GLY A 13 4.82 11.39 27.59
C GLY A 13 4.36 9.98 27.20
N ALA A 14 3.31 9.86 26.37
CA ALA A 14 2.87 8.55 25.91
C ALA A 14 3.78 8.01 24.80
N THR A 15 4.03 6.69 24.83
CA THR A 15 4.78 5.99 23.77
C THR A 15 3.84 5.70 22.60
N PHE A 16 4.27 6.05 21.39
CA PHE A 16 3.54 5.81 20.15
C PHE A 16 4.29 4.84 19.25
N LEU A 17 3.57 3.89 18.69
CA LEU A 17 4.04 3.04 17.61
C LEU A 17 3.24 3.37 16.35
N PHE A 18 3.92 3.88 15.34
CA PHE A 18 3.37 4.00 14.00
C PHE A 18 3.71 2.74 13.22
N ALA A 19 2.70 2.08 12.66
CA ALA A 19 2.86 0.93 11.79
C ALA A 19 2.19 1.22 10.45
N GLY A 20 2.84 0.81 9.37
CA GLY A 20 2.36 1.04 8.01
C GLY A 20 3.51 0.94 7.02
N ASP A 21 3.16 0.91 5.74
CA ASP A 21 4.12 0.88 4.65
C ASP A 21 3.97 2.15 3.83
N PHE A 22 4.99 3.01 3.84
CA PHE A 22 4.98 4.26 3.07
C PHE A 22 5.13 4.06 1.56
N ARG A 23 5.30 2.81 1.11
CA ARG A 23 5.18 2.41 -0.29
C ARG A 23 3.71 2.22 -0.70
N GLN A 24 2.77 2.29 0.24
CA GLN A 24 1.32 2.31 -0.03
C GLN A 24 0.83 3.72 -0.38
N ILE A 25 -0.46 3.82 -0.70
CA ILE A 25 -1.13 5.03 -1.16
C ILE A 25 -0.97 6.16 -0.13
N LEU A 26 -0.75 7.37 -0.64
CA LEU A 26 -0.58 8.57 0.17
C LEU A 26 -1.91 8.97 0.83
N PRO A 27 -1.88 9.81 1.89
CA PRO A 27 -3.10 10.29 2.51
C PRO A 27 -4.00 10.99 1.50
N VAL A 28 -5.27 10.59 1.45
CA VAL A 28 -6.27 11.23 0.59
C VAL A 28 -6.66 12.57 1.22
N VAL A 29 -6.38 13.67 0.52
CA VAL A 29 -6.80 15.01 0.92
C VAL A 29 -7.78 15.54 -0.13
N THR A 30 -9.00 15.90 0.29
CA THR A 30 -10.06 16.33 -0.63
C THR A 30 -9.70 17.63 -1.33
N LYS A 31 -9.87 17.71 -2.66
CA LYS A 31 -9.56 18.89 -3.49
C LYS A 31 -8.09 19.35 -3.36
N SER A 32 -7.19 18.42 -3.12
CA SER A 32 -5.78 18.71 -2.87
C SER A 32 -4.95 18.67 -4.16
N THR A 33 -3.81 19.36 -4.12
CA THR A 33 -2.76 19.19 -5.12
C THR A 33 -1.82 18.06 -4.69
N ARG A 34 -0.99 17.58 -5.63
CA ARG A 34 0.08 16.62 -5.33
C ARG A 34 0.99 17.09 -4.19
N ALA A 35 1.29 18.38 -4.13
CA ALA A 35 2.13 18.95 -3.08
C ALA A 35 1.45 18.90 -1.71
N ASP A 36 0.14 19.09 -1.66
CA ASP A 36 -0.66 19.01 -0.44
C ASP A 36 -0.71 17.57 0.10
N GLU A 37 -0.91 16.58 -0.76
CA GLU A 37 -0.85 15.15 -0.38
C GLU A 37 0.51 14.79 0.22
N ILE A 38 1.60 15.25 -0.42
CA ILE A 38 2.95 15.05 0.09
C ILE A 38 3.09 15.72 1.45
N ASN A 39 2.67 16.97 1.60
CA ASN A 39 2.79 17.71 2.86
C ASN A 39 1.94 17.11 4.00
N ALA A 40 0.84 16.44 3.67
CA ALA A 40 0.04 15.69 4.63
C ALA A 40 0.72 14.39 5.10
N CYS A 41 1.75 13.90 4.40
CA CYS A 41 2.44 12.68 4.79
C CYS A 41 3.16 12.82 6.13
N LEU A 42 3.11 11.77 6.96
CA LEU A 42 3.79 11.75 8.26
C LEU A 42 5.29 12.06 8.15
N LYS A 43 5.95 11.65 7.06
CA LYS A 43 7.37 11.94 6.79
C LYS A 43 7.69 13.43 6.65
N ARG A 44 6.69 14.27 6.32
CA ARG A 44 6.81 15.74 6.23
C ARG A 44 6.51 16.45 7.54
N SER A 45 5.95 15.74 8.52
CA SER A 45 5.68 16.31 9.84
C SER A 45 6.97 16.66 10.57
N VAL A 46 6.95 17.78 11.31
CA VAL A 46 8.05 18.17 12.20
C VAL A 46 8.34 17.10 13.25
N LEU A 47 7.36 16.26 13.59
CA LEU A 47 7.46 15.18 14.57
C LEU A 47 8.28 13.99 14.06
N TRP A 48 8.43 13.85 12.74
CA TRP A 48 9.13 12.72 12.13
C TRP A 48 10.58 12.60 12.60
N ARG A 49 11.24 13.73 12.90
CA ARG A 49 12.62 13.75 13.42
C ARG A 49 12.79 13.06 14.78
N TYR A 50 11.70 12.94 15.55
CA TYR A 50 11.69 12.29 16.85
C TYR A 50 11.28 10.81 16.76
N CYS A 51 10.87 10.33 15.58
CA CYS A 51 10.47 8.94 15.38
C CYS A 51 11.71 8.06 15.15
N LYS A 52 11.85 7.00 15.94
CA LYS A 52 12.81 5.93 15.67
C LYS A 52 12.26 5.05 14.54
N LYS A 53 13.03 4.88 13.47
CA LYS A 53 12.64 4.05 12.32
C LYS A 53 13.08 2.61 12.56
N LEU A 54 12.14 1.67 12.43
CA LEU A 54 12.37 0.23 12.44
C LEU A 54 11.84 -0.33 11.13
N HIS A 55 12.61 -1.20 10.48
CA HIS A 55 12.23 -1.80 9.20
C HIS A 55 12.07 -3.30 9.38
N LEU A 56 10.88 -3.82 9.04
CA LEU A 56 10.69 -5.25 8.85
C LEU A 56 11.29 -5.62 7.48
N LYS A 57 12.20 -6.59 7.46
CA LYS A 57 12.91 -7.02 6.24
C LYS A 57 12.29 -8.26 5.60
N GLU A 58 11.55 -9.03 6.38
CA GLU A 58 10.96 -10.30 5.93
C GLU A 58 9.48 -10.10 5.67
N ASN A 59 9.06 -10.38 4.43
CA ASN A 59 7.65 -10.38 4.05
C ASN A 59 7.05 -11.75 4.32
N MET A 60 6.38 -11.88 5.47
CA MET A 60 5.78 -13.13 5.91
C MET A 60 4.66 -13.64 4.99
N ARG A 61 4.02 -12.78 4.19
CA ARG A 61 2.95 -13.19 3.25
C ARG A 61 3.49 -14.05 2.12
N VAL A 62 4.74 -13.81 1.72
CA VAL A 62 5.39 -14.48 0.59
C VAL A 62 6.42 -15.52 1.02
N HIS A 63 6.58 -15.72 2.33
CA HIS A 63 7.52 -16.69 2.90
C HIS A 63 7.27 -18.14 2.42
N SER A 64 6.02 -18.49 2.13
CA SER A 64 5.62 -19.79 1.59
C SER A 64 5.15 -19.74 0.13
N ALA A 65 5.29 -18.59 -0.54
CA ALA A 65 4.83 -18.43 -1.92
C ALA A 65 5.99 -18.55 -2.92
N ASP A 66 5.65 -18.49 -4.21
CA ASP A 66 6.63 -18.53 -5.29
C ASP A 66 7.66 -17.40 -5.13
N SER A 67 8.94 -17.79 -5.06
CA SER A 67 10.07 -16.87 -4.90
C SER A 67 10.16 -15.83 -6.02
N GLU A 68 9.70 -16.17 -7.23
CA GLU A 68 9.75 -15.28 -8.40
C GLU A 68 8.71 -14.18 -8.29
N PHE A 69 7.44 -14.54 -8.04
CA PHE A 69 6.35 -13.59 -7.81
C PHE A 69 6.65 -12.65 -6.62
N SER A 70 7.24 -13.20 -5.56
CA SER A 70 7.63 -12.45 -4.36
C SER A 70 8.65 -11.35 -4.68
N LYS A 71 9.64 -11.68 -5.50
CA LYS A 71 10.67 -10.75 -5.94
C LYS A 71 10.06 -9.64 -6.80
N ILE A 72 9.19 -10.00 -7.75
CA ILE A 72 8.49 -9.04 -8.60
C ILE A 72 7.71 -8.03 -7.76
N LEU A 73 6.93 -8.49 -6.77
CA LEU A 73 6.17 -7.60 -5.88
C LEU A 73 7.06 -6.65 -5.07
N LEU A 74 8.22 -7.13 -4.62
CA LEU A 74 9.19 -6.30 -3.91
C LEU A 74 9.79 -5.22 -4.82
N ASP A 75 10.16 -5.58 -6.04
CA ASP A 75 10.73 -4.63 -7.01
C ASP A 75 9.73 -3.54 -7.42
N VAL A 76 8.45 -3.90 -7.59
CA VAL A 76 7.34 -2.94 -7.81
C VAL A 76 7.20 -2.00 -6.61
N GLY A 77 7.13 -2.54 -5.39
CA GLY A 77 6.97 -1.72 -4.18
C GLY A 77 8.15 -0.80 -3.90
N GLU A 78 9.37 -1.18 -4.30
CA GLU A 78 10.58 -0.37 -4.14
C GLU A 78 10.83 0.62 -5.28
N GLY A 79 9.96 0.65 -6.30
CA GLY A 79 10.14 1.53 -7.47
C GLY A 79 11.36 1.15 -8.30
N LYS A 80 11.73 -0.14 -8.34
CA LYS A 80 12.84 -0.67 -9.15
C LYS A 80 12.40 -1.10 -10.55
N CYS A 81 11.10 -1.06 -10.83
CA CYS A 81 10.59 -1.32 -12.16
C CYS A 81 11.02 -0.21 -13.12
N PRO A 82 11.38 -0.54 -14.38
CA PRO A 82 11.71 0.46 -15.37
C PRO A 82 10.54 1.43 -15.58
N GLU A 83 10.83 2.72 -15.54
CA GLU A 83 9.87 3.74 -15.96
C GLU A 83 9.74 3.73 -17.48
N VAL A 84 8.50 3.87 -17.94
CA VAL A 84 8.16 3.96 -19.35
C VAL A 84 7.83 5.41 -19.67
N ASN A 85 8.38 5.93 -20.77
CA ASN A 85 8.04 7.25 -21.34
C ASN A 85 8.18 8.47 -20.40
N SER A 86 8.97 8.38 -19.33
CA SER A 86 9.18 9.48 -18.36
C SER A 86 7.89 9.99 -17.69
N THR A 87 6.82 9.18 -17.68
CA THR A 87 5.51 9.53 -17.11
C THR A 87 5.27 8.96 -15.70
N TYR A 88 6.30 8.37 -15.08
CA TYR A 88 6.19 7.57 -13.84
C TYR A 88 5.36 6.29 -13.99
N ASP A 89 4.97 5.94 -15.22
CA ASP A 89 4.32 4.67 -15.51
C ASP A 89 5.37 3.56 -15.49
N ILE A 90 4.98 2.38 -15.02
CA ILE A 90 5.82 1.18 -15.04
C ILE A 90 5.26 0.18 -16.04
N GLU A 91 6.15 -0.52 -16.73
CA GLU A 91 5.78 -1.74 -17.44
C GLU A 91 5.56 -2.85 -16.40
N LEU A 92 4.39 -3.49 -16.45
CA LEU A 92 4.10 -4.60 -15.55
C LEU A 92 5.08 -5.75 -15.86
N PRO A 93 5.82 -6.26 -14.86
CA PRO A 93 6.76 -7.34 -15.09
C PRO A 93 6.07 -8.59 -15.65
N ILE A 94 6.75 -9.25 -16.59
CA ILE A 94 6.29 -10.51 -17.17
C ILE A 94 6.04 -11.52 -16.04
N GLY A 95 4.86 -12.16 -16.04
CA GLY A 95 4.45 -13.13 -15.02
C GLY A 95 3.72 -12.53 -13.81
N LEU A 96 3.61 -11.20 -13.69
CA LEU A 96 2.82 -10.58 -12.62
C LEU A 96 1.31 -10.75 -12.81
N CYS A 97 0.84 -10.65 -14.06
CA CYS A 97 -0.56 -10.74 -14.41
C CYS A 97 -0.75 -11.43 -15.76
N GLN A 98 -1.88 -12.13 -15.90
CA GLN A 98 -2.36 -12.60 -17.19
C GLN A 98 -3.23 -11.51 -17.82
N VAL A 99 -2.79 -10.98 -18.96
CA VAL A 99 -3.63 -10.06 -19.74
C VAL A 99 -4.69 -10.87 -20.46
N VAL A 100 -5.95 -10.50 -20.25
CA VAL A 100 -7.11 -11.12 -20.90
C VAL A 100 -7.71 -10.13 -21.90
N ALA A 101 -8.26 -10.66 -22.99
CA ALA A 101 -8.75 -9.86 -24.11
C ALA A 101 -10.05 -9.10 -23.78
N ASP A 102 -10.86 -9.62 -22.86
CA ASP A 102 -12.18 -9.08 -22.55
C ASP A 102 -12.61 -9.38 -21.11
N THR A 103 -13.57 -8.59 -20.63
CA THR A 103 -14.11 -8.67 -19.27
C THR A 103 -14.81 -10.01 -19.00
N GLN A 104 -15.41 -10.65 -20.00
CA GLN A 104 -16.11 -11.93 -19.81
C GLN A 104 -15.09 -13.04 -19.50
N THR A 105 -13.97 -13.05 -20.21
CA THR A 105 -12.84 -13.96 -19.93
C THR A 105 -12.26 -13.72 -18.53
N LEU A 106 -12.13 -12.46 -18.11
CA LEU A 106 -11.67 -12.10 -16.76
C LEU A 106 -12.63 -12.63 -15.67
N ILE A 107 -13.93 -12.45 -15.86
CA ILE A 107 -14.94 -12.88 -14.88
C ILE A 107 -14.90 -14.39 -14.72
N HIS A 108 -14.89 -15.13 -15.83
CA HIS A 108 -14.81 -16.59 -15.76
C HIS A 108 -13.52 -17.08 -15.12
N SER A 109 -12.36 -16.48 -15.42
CA SER A 109 -11.08 -16.96 -14.87
C SER A 109 -10.89 -16.70 -13.38
N ILE A 110 -11.55 -15.68 -12.83
CA ILE A 110 -11.50 -15.36 -11.40
C ILE A 110 -12.59 -16.11 -10.64
N TYR A 111 -13.75 -16.26 -11.27
CA TYR A 111 -14.95 -16.79 -10.65
C TYR A 111 -15.49 -17.92 -11.53
N ASP A 112 -14.77 -19.05 -11.55
CA ASP A 112 -15.12 -20.24 -12.34
C ASP A 112 -16.61 -20.67 -12.17
N ASP A 113 -17.28 -20.25 -11.08
CA ASP A 113 -18.63 -20.62 -10.67
C ASP A 113 -19.59 -19.44 -10.32
N VAL A 114 -19.51 -18.26 -10.97
CA VAL A 114 -20.49 -17.16 -10.70
C VAL A 114 -21.95 -17.60 -10.83
N HIS A 115 -22.23 -18.53 -11.76
CA HIS A 115 -23.57 -19.05 -12.00
C HIS A 115 -24.11 -19.95 -10.86
N ASN A 116 -23.24 -20.39 -9.94
CA ASN A 116 -23.60 -21.22 -8.78
C ASN A 116 -23.67 -20.43 -7.47
N LEU A 117 -23.54 -19.09 -7.51
CA LEU A 117 -23.82 -18.23 -6.37
C LEU A 117 -25.34 -18.22 -6.12
N ASN A 118 -25.82 -19.22 -5.37
CA ASN A 118 -27.14 -19.20 -4.76
C ASN A 118 -27.21 -17.96 -3.85
N ILE A 119 -27.75 -16.87 -4.38
CA ILE A 119 -28.20 -15.73 -3.58
C ILE A 119 -29.30 -16.31 -2.70
N LYS A 120 -28.98 -16.57 -1.43
CA LYS A 120 -30.02 -16.76 -0.42
C LYS A 120 -30.75 -15.43 -0.33
N GLU A 121 -31.94 -15.37 -0.92
CA GLU A 121 -32.89 -14.32 -0.60
C GLU A 121 -33.25 -14.48 0.88
N ASP A 122 -32.75 -13.57 1.71
CA ASP A 122 -33.14 -13.47 3.12
C ASP A 122 -34.67 -13.22 3.16
N SER A 123 -35.39 -14.21 3.70
CA SER A 123 -36.82 -14.14 4.02
C SER A 123 -37.05 -13.45 5.37
#